data_AF-A0AAW0JTC0-F1
#
_entry.id   AF-A0AAW0JTC0-F1
#
_cell.length_a   1.000
_cell.length_b   1.000
_cell.length_c   1.000
_cell.angle_alpha   90.00
_cell.angle_beta   90.00
_cell.angle_gamma   90.00
#
_symmetry.space_group_name_H-M   'P 1'
#
loop_
_entity.id
_entity.type
_entity.pdbx_description
1 polymer ?
#
loop_
_entity_poly.entity_id
_entity_poly.type
_entity_poly.pdbx_seq_one_letter_code
_entity_poly.pdbx_strand_id
1 'polypeptide(L)'
;MVVCTAYAHELPKYEVKAGLTNYAAACCTGLLLAHRLLSRFGVDTIYEGQVEVTGGEYSVESIDGQPGAFTCCLDAGLARTPTGNKVFGALKGAVDGDLSIPYSTKRFPGYDSESKVNAEAHHRHIMGQNVAGYVSYLMEEDGNAYKTQFSVHEKQHYSRYGRDV
;
A
#
# COMPACT_ATOMS: atom_id res chain seq x y z
N MET A 1 1.06 -11.67 -22.67
CA MET A 1 2.40 -11.88 -22.10
C MET A 1 2.49 -11.10 -20.80
N VAL A 2 3.11 -11.65 -19.75
CA VAL A 2 3.24 -10.99 -18.44
C VAL A 2 4.67 -10.47 -18.25
N VAL A 3 4.83 -9.18 -17.92
CA VAL A 3 6.15 -8.52 -17.77
C VAL A 3 6.69 -8.62 -16.33
N CYS A 4 5.84 -8.58 -15.30
CA CYS A 4 6.25 -8.77 -13.91
C CYS A 4 5.02 -9.12 -13.07
N THR A 5 5.23 -9.76 -11.92
CA THR A 5 4.16 -10.09 -10.96
C THR A 5 4.65 -9.91 -9.53
N ALA A 6 3.74 -9.47 -8.66
CA ALA A 6 3.90 -9.51 -7.22
C ALA A 6 2.57 -9.91 -6.58
N TYR A 7 2.64 -10.73 -5.55
CA TYR A 7 1.46 -11.20 -4.83
C TYR A 7 1.55 -10.89 -3.33
N ALA A 8 0.40 -10.59 -2.72
CA ALA A 8 0.35 -10.27 -1.29
C ALA A 8 0.80 -11.43 -0.38
N HIS A 9 0.72 -12.69 -0.85
CA HIS A 9 1.22 -13.85 -0.11
C HIS A 9 2.76 -13.91 -0.04
N GLU A 10 3.47 -13.03 -0.75
CA GLU A 10 4.92 -12.87 -0.66
C GLU A 10 5.33 -11.89 0.44
N LEU A 11 4.41 -11.02 0.88
CA LEU A 11 4.65 -10.01 1.90
C LEU A 11 5.14 -10.54 3.25
N PRO A 12 4.82 -11.79 3.68
CA PRO A 12 5.43 -12.37 4.89
C PRO A 12 6.96 -12.44 4.85
N LYS A 13 7.59 -12.47 3.66
CA LYS A 13 9.06 -12.39 3.51
C LYS A 13 9.63 -11.02 3.90
N TYR A 14 8.76 -10.00 3.97
CA TYR A 14 9.07 -8.62 4.30
C TYR A 14 8.39 -8.21 5.63
N GLU A 15 8.19 -9.17 6.53
CA GLU A 15 7.62 -8.99 7.88
C GLU A 15 6.14 -8.55 7.96
N VAL A 16 5.42 -8.50 6.83
CA VAL A 16 3.96 -8.30 6.83
C VAL A 16 3.27 -9.66 6.79
N LYS A 17 2.96 -10.21 7.97
CA LYS A 17 2.52 -11.60 8.13
C LYS A 17 0.99 -11.77 8.15
N ALA A 18 0.23 -10.73 8.53
CA ALA A 18 -1.23 -10.75 8.61
C ALA A 18 -1.85 -9.58 7.83
N GLY A 19 -3.18 -9.63 7.61
CA GLY A 19 -3.89 -8.55 6.94
C GLY A 19 -3.54 -8.40 5.46
N LEU A 20 -3.13 -9.47 4.78
CA LEU A 20 -2.62 -9.46 3.40
C LEU A 20 -3.62 -8.98 2.32
N THR A 21 -4.83 -8.62 2.71
CA THR A 21 -5.89 -8.15 1.83
C THR A 21 -6.43 -6.77 2.23
N ASN A 22 -5.77 -6.06 3.15
CA ASN A 22 -6.14 -4.69 3.55
C ASN A 22 -5.50 -3.64 2.60
N TYR A 23 -5.77 -2.35 2.85
CA TYR A 23 -5.25 -1.24 2.03
C TYR A 23 -3.72 -1.17 2.08
N ALA A 24 -3.13 -1.28 3.28
CA ALA A 24 -1.68 -1.26 3.48
C ALA A 24 -0.97 -2.39 2.72
N ALA A 25 -1.49 -3.63 2.78
CA ALA A 25 -0.95 -4.76 2.04
C ALA A 25 -1.06 -4.58 0.52
N ALA A 26 -2.12 -3.92 0.03
CA ALA A 26 -2.22 -3.55 -1.38
C ALA A 26 -1.13 -2.54 -1.76
N CYS A 27 -0.88 -1.51 -0.94
CA CYS A 27 0.25 -0.58 -1.12
C CYS A 27 1.59 -1.32 -1.16
N CYS A 28 1.88 -2.19 -0.19
CA CYS A 28 3.12 -2.96 -0.17
C CYS A 28 3.28 -3.84 -1.43
N THR A 29 2.18 -4.43 -1.93
CA THR A 29 2.21 -5.25 -3.14
C THR A 29 2.49 -4.42 -4.40
N GLY A 30 1.91 -3.22 -4.49
CA GLY A 30 2.19 -2.27 -5.58
C GLY A 30 3.65 -1.82 -5.59
N LEU A 31 4.18 -1.46 -4.42
CA LEU A 31 5.59 -1.06 -4.24
C LEU A 31 6.54 -2.21 -4.61
N LEU A 32 6.23 -3.42 -4.17
CA LEU A 32 7.00 -4.62 -4.52
C LEU A 32 7.00 -4.90 -6.03
N LEU A 33 5.85 -4.71 -6.70
CA LEU A 33 5.77 -4.85 -8.15
C LEU A 33 6.65 -3.81 -8.86
N ALA A 34 6.60 -2.56 -8.41
CA ALA A 34 7.34 -1.46 -8.99
C ALA A 34 8.85 -1.69 -8.91
N HIS A 35 9.40 -1.96 -7.72
CA HIS A 35 10.82 -2.28 -7.57
C HIS A 35 11.24 -3.49 -8.41
N ARG A 36 10.47 -4.58 -8.41
CA ARG A 36 10.79 -5.76 -9.24
C ARG A 36 10.82 -5.44 -10.72
N LEU A 37 9.89 -4.60 -11.19
CA LEU A 37 9.80 -4.20 -12.59
C LEU A 37 11.01 -3.31 -12.97
N LEU A 38 11.32 -2.31 -12.16
CA LEU A 38 12.43 -1.39 -12.40
C LEU A 38 13.79 -2.11 -12.36
N SER A 39 14.02 -2.99 -11.37
CA SER A 39 15.24 -3.81 -11.32
C SER A 39 15.34 -4.77 -12.51
N ARG A 40 14.21 -5.27 -13.04
CA ARG A 40 14.22 -6.11 -14.26
C ARG A 40 14.72 -5.35 -15.49
N PHE A 41 14.47 -4.05 -15.56
CA PHE A 41 14.93 -3.18 -16.64
C PHE A 41 16.24 -2.44 -16.34
N GLY A 42 16.79 -2.60 -15.13
CA GLY A 42 18.06 -1.98 -14.72
C GLY A 42 17.98 -0.47 -14.53
N VAL A 43 16.83 0.05 -14.11
CA VAL A 43 16.58 1.49 -13.91
C VAL A 43 16.23 1.83 -12.45
N ASP A 44 16.30 0.86 -11.55
CA ASP A 44 16.02 0.98 -10.12
C ASP A 44 17.01 1.87 -9.35
N THR A 45 18.21 2.08 -9.88
CA THR A 45 19.18 3.04 -9.30
C THR A 45 19.01 4.46 -9.83
N ILE A 46 18.21 4.65 -10.88
CA ILE A 46 17.89 5.97 -11.46
C ILE A 46 16.64 6.53 -10.80
N TYR A 47 15.71 5.63 -10.50
CA TYR A 47 14.38 5.88 -9.99
C TYR A 47 14.24 5.19 -8.62
N GLU A 48 14.64 5.90 -7.56
CA GLU A 48 14.69 5.38 -6.19
C GLU A 48 13.31 5.34 -5.49
N GLY A 49 12.30 5.98 -6.05
CA GLY A 49 10.96 6.10 -5.46
C GLY A 49 10.83 7.24 -4.46
N GLN A 50 9.65 7.31 -3.86
CA GLN A 50 9.38 8.18 -2.73
C GLN A 50 9.93 7.55 -1.43
N VAL A 51 11.09 8.02 -0.98
CA VAL A 51 11.80 7.51 0.21
C VAL A 51 10.97 7.69 1.50
N GLU A 52 10.34 8.85 1.67
CA GLU A 52 9.48 9.14 2.83
C GLU A 52 8.01 9.05 2.46
N VAL A 53 7.27 8.13 3.08
CA VAL A 53 5.83 7.97 2.84
C VAL A 53 5.06 9.12 3.48
N THR A 54 4.54 10.05 2.67
CA THR A 54 3.78 11.22 3.16
C THR A 54 2.28 11.09 3.00
N GLY A 55 1.81 10.11 2.20
CA GLY A 55 0.40 10.01 1.77
C GLY A 55 -0.03 11.05 0.73
N GLY A 56 0.86 11.97 0.36
CA GLY A 56 0.63 13.00 -0.65
C GLY A 56 0.64 12.48 -2.09
N GLU A 57 0.43 13.40 -3.03
CA GLU A 57 0.60 13.14 -4.46
C GLU A 57 2.09 13.03 -4.81
N TYR A 58 2.40 12.08 -5.68
CA TYR A 58 3.74 11.81 -6.20
C TYR A 58 3.64 11.35 -7.65
N SER A 59 4.55 11.80 -8.50
CA SER A 59 4.68 11.30 -9.86
C SER A 59 6.13 11.38 -10.26
N VAL A 60 6.68 10.27 -10.73
CA VAL A 60 8.01 10.23 -11.30
C VAL A 60 8.04 11.01 -12.62
N GLU A 61 9.08 11.80 -12.83
CA GLU A 61 9.38 12.48 -14.09
C GLU A 61 10.59 11.84 -14.76
N SER A 62 10.65 11.88 -16.09
CA SER A 62 11.82 11.39 -16.82
C SER A 62 13.00 12.34 -16.59
N ILE A 63 14.20 11.79 -16.48
CA ILE A 63 15.43 12.56 -16.25
C ILE A 63 16.17 12.69 -17.59
N ASP A 64 16.55 13.90 -17.97
CA ASP A 64 17.27 14.16 -19.21
C ASP A 64 18.56 13.33 -19.29
N GLY A 65 18.75 12.64 -20.41
CA GLY A 65 19.92 11.80 -20.65
C GLY A 65 19.89 10.41 -19.99
N GLN A 66 18.82 10.06 -19.25
CA GLN A 66 18.59 8.73 -18.70
C GLN A 66 17.47 7.99 -19.46
N PRO A 67 17.35 6.65 -19.34
CA PRO A 67 16.16 5.93 -19.76
C PRO A 67 14.90 6.56 -19.14
N GLY A 68 13.85 6.75 -19.92
CA GLY A 68 12.62 7.36 -19.44
C GLY A 68 11.91 6.53 -18.36
N ALA A 69 11.11 7.20 -17.54
CA ALA A 69 10.33 6.55 -16.49
C ALA A 69 9.38 5.51 -17.09
N PHE A 70 9.20 4.38 -16.40
CA PHE A 70 8.35 3.31 -16.92
C PHE A 70 6.87 3.72 -16.88
N THR A 71 6.29 4.02 -18.03
CA THR A 71 4.87 4.39 -18.13
C THR A 71 3.96 3.18 -18.21
N CYS A 72 2.92 3.15 -17.37
CA CYS A 72 1.86 2.16 -17.47
C CYS A 72 0.51 2.71 -16.98
N CYS A 73 -0.56 1.96 -17.21
CA CYS A 73 -1.91 2.32 -16.80
C CYS A 73 -2.44 1.31 -15.78
N LEU A 74 -3.19 1.81 -14.79
CA LEU A 74 -3.94 0.96 -13.88
C LEU A 74 -5.13 0.34 -14.62
N ASP A 75 -5.22 -0.98 -14.62
CA ASP A 75 -6.43 -1.71 -14.98
C ASP A 75 -7.14 -2.18 -13.71
N ALA A 76 -8.31 -1.61 -13.42
CA ALA A 76 -9.13 -1.98 -12.27
C ALA A 76 -10.06 -3.19 -12.54
N GLY A 77 -10.11 -3.67 -13.79
CA GLY A 77 -11.02 -4.71 -14.24
C GLY A 77 -12.48 -4.35 -13.95
N LEU A 78 -13.20 -5.25 -13.27
CA LEU A 78 -14.60 -5.08 -12.88
C LEU A 78 -14.79 -4.44 -11.49
N ALA A 79 -13.70 -4.05 -10.82
CA ALA A 79 -13.80 -3.43 -9.51
C ALA A 79 -14.52 -2.07 -9.62
N ARG A 80 -15.54 -1.86 -8.77
CA ARG A 80 -16.11 -0.51 -8.62
C ARG A 80 -15.01 0.44 -8.10
N THR A 81 -15.10 1.71 -8.47
CA THR A 81 -14.08 2.73 -8.17
C THR A 81 -14.54 3.78 -7.13
N PRO A 82 -15.07 3.39 -5.94
CA PRO A 82 -15.33 4.34 -4.88
C PRO A 82 -14.03 4.84 -4.27
N THR A 83 -14.09 5.99 -3.61
CA THR A 83 -12.99 6.53 -2.83
C THR A 83 -12.61 5.57 -1.69
N GLY A 84 -11.30 5.33 -1.52
CA GLY A 84 -10.77 4.41 -0.51
C GLY A 84 -10.72 2.93 -0.92
N ASN A 85 -11.06 2.58 -2.16
CA ASN A 85 -10.89 1.19 -2.63
C ASN A 85 -9.41 0.78 -2.63
N LYS A 86 -9.11 -0.43 -2.16
CA LYS A 86 -7.77 -1.02 -2.06
C LYS A 86 -7.03 -1.14 -3.39
N VAL A 87 -7.73 -1.21 -4.52
CA VAL A 87 -7.11 -1.12 -5.85
C VAL A 87 -6.27 0.16 -5.98
N PHE A 88 -6.73 1.26 -5.38
CA PHE A 88 -5.98 2.51 -5.35
C PHE A 88 -4.83 2.50 -4.34
N GLY A 89 -4.85 1.61 -3.36
CA GLY A 89 -3.69 1.32 -2.52
C GLY A 89 -2.55 0.69 -3.33
N ALA A 90 -2.87 -0.31 -4.17
CA ALA A 90 -1.90 -0.89 -5.09
C ALA A 90 -1.36 0.14 -6.10
N LEU A 91 -2.23 1.02 -6.63
CA LEU A 91 -1.81 2.17 -7.43
C LEU A 91 -0.82 3.06 -6.68
N LYS A 92 -1.17 3.49 -5.46
CA LYS A 92 -0.30 4.38 -4.65
C LYS A 92 1.06 3.74 -4.40
N GLY A 93 1.10 2.48 -4.01
CA GLY A 93 2.36 1.76 -3.81
C GLY A 93 3.19 1.65 -5.10
N ALA A 94 2.56 1.42 -6.24
CA ALA A 94 3.26 1.34 -7.52
C ALA A 94 3.83 2.70 -7.98
N VAL A 95 3.07 3.78 -7.76
CA VAL A 95 3.50 5.15 -8.04
C VAL A 95 4.64 5.57 -7.12
N ASP A 96 4.56 5.26 -5.82
CA ASP A 96 5.61 5.57 -4.84
C ASP A 96 6.89 4.77 -5.09
N GLY A 97 6.79 3.66 -5.83
CA GLY A 97 7.92 2.89 -6.33
C GLY A 97 8.38 3.25 -7.74
N ASP A 98 8.05 4.46 -8.23
CA ASP A 98 8.48 5.03 -9.52
C ASP A 98 7.90 4.42 -10.79
N LEU A 99 6.69 3.86 -10.74
CA LEU A 99 5.93 3.69 -11.97
C LEU A 99 5.22 4.99 -12.36
N SER A 100 5.45 5.43 -13.59
CA SER A 100 4.75 6.57 -14.17
C SER A 100 3.34 6.13 -14.57
N ILE A 101 2.39 6.27 -13.64
CA ILE A 101 0.98 5.94 -13.85
C ILE A 101 0.19 7.24 -13.80
N PRO A 102 -0.59 7.61 -14.83
CA PRO A 102 -1.48 8.76 -14.74
C PRO A 102 -2.62 8.52 -13.74
N TYR A 103 -2.79 9.41 -12.76
CA TYR A 103 -3.85 9.32 -11.77
C TYR A 103 -4.30 10.68 -11.23
N SER A 104 -5.31 10.67 -10.37
CA SER A 104 -5.64 11.80 -9.50
C SER A 104 -5.88 11.30 -8.08
N THR A 105 -5.69 12.17 -7.11
CA THR A 105 -5.84 11.87 -5.68
C THR A 105 -7.30 11.71 -5.20
N LYS A 106 -8.28 11.93 -6.08
CA LYS A 106 -9.73 11.92 -5.74
C LYS A 106 -10.28 10.57 -5.27
N ARG A 107 -9.55 9.48 -5.47
CA ARG A 107 -9.97 8.13 -5.07
C ARG A 107 -9.20 7.59 -3.87
N PHE A 108 -8.26 8.35 -3.32
CA PHE A 108 -7.54 7.94 -2.12
C PHE A 108 -8.34 8.18 -0.83
N PRO A 109 -8.10 7.39 0.23
CA PRO A 109 -8.61 7.69 1.56
C PRO A 109 -8.29 9.13 1.98
N GLY A 110 -9.25 9.81 2.61
CA GLY A 110 -9.09 11.20 3.02
C GLY A 110 -9.40 12.24 1.93
N TYR A 111 -9.83 11.83 0.73
CA TYR A 111 -10.44 12.75 -0.22
C TYR A 111 -11.89 13.03 0.14
N ASP A 112 -12.23 14.32 0.20
CA ASP A 112 -13.58 14.82 0.32
C ASP A 112 -13.80 15.97 -0.70
N SER A 113 -15.02 16.08 -1.24
CA SER A 113 -15.31 17.05 -2.31
C SER A 113 -15.28 18.51 -1.83
N GLU A 114 -15.47 18.75 -0.53
CA GLU A 114 -15.52 20.08 0.06
C GLU A 114 -14.15 20.50 0.60
N SER A 115 -13.47 19.58 1.29
CA SER A 115 -12.22 19.84 2.03
C SER A 115 -10.94 19.40 1.29
N LYS A 116 -11.06 18.92 0.04
CA LYS A 116 -9.96 18.42 -0.81
C LYS A 116 -9.27 17.19 -0.18
N VAL A 117 -8.00 16.96 -0.53
CA VAL A 117 -7.23 15.75 -0.16
C VAL A 117 -6.53 15.95 1.17
N ASN A 118 -6.83 15.10 2.15
CA ASN A 118 -6.08 15.01 3.40
C ASN A 118 -4.97 13.94 3.30
N ALA A 119 -3.73 14.37 3.04
CA ALA A 119 -2.56 13.49 2.92
C ALA A 119 -2.27 12.69 4.21
N GLU A 120 -2.50 13.28 5.37
CA GLU A 120 -2.31 12.60 6.66
C GLU A 120 -3.31 11.46 6.84
N ALA A 121 -4.59 11.68 6.49
CA ALA A 121 -5.59 10.61 6.50
C ALA A 121 -5.24 9.47 5.53
N HIS A 122 -4.68 9.78 4.37
CA HIS A 122 -4.18 8.77 3.43
C HIS A 122 -2.97 8.02 4.00
N HIS A 123 -1.99 8.74 4.56
CA HIS A 123 -0.81 8.17 5.22
C HIS A 123 -1.20 7.18 6.33
N ARG A 124 -2.19 7.53 7.16
CA ARG A 124 -2.73 6.61 8.18
C ARG A 124 -3.25 5.30 7.60
N HIS A 125 -3.86 5.31 6.41
CA HIS A 125 -4.31 4.09 5.74
C HIS A 125 -3.16 3.30 5.12
N ILE A 126 -2.15 3.97 4.57
CA ILE A 126 -0.94 3.32 4.04
C ILE A 126 -0.21 2.58 5.17
N MET A 127 -0.11 3.21 6.34
CA MET A 127 0.53 2.64 7.54
C MET A 127 -0.37 1.67 8.32
N GLY A 128 -1.61 1.41 7.85
CA GLY A 128 -2.54 0.50 8.51
C GLY A 128 -3.04 0.96 9.88
N GLN A 129 -2.91 2.24 10.21
CA GLN A 129 -3.31 2.80 11.51
C GLN A 129 -4.83 2.75 11.73
N ASN A 130 -5.63 2.75 10.65
CA ASN A 130 -7.07 2.54 10.74
C ASN A 130 -7.43 1.13 11.27
N VAL A 131 -6.66 0.11 10.86
CA VAL A 131 -6.80 -1.25 11.38
C VAL A 131 -6.31 -1.31 12.83
N ALA A 132 -5.16 -0.71 13.11
CA ALA A 132 -4.61 -0.66 14.46
C ALA A 132 -5.58 0.02 15.46
N GLY A 133 -6.17 1.16 15.09
CA GLY A 133 -7.16 1.84 15.92
C GLY A 133 -8.41 1.00 16.18
N TYR A 134 -8.90 0.27 15.17
CA TYR A 134 -10.03 -0.65 15.36
C TYR A 134 -9.67 -1.86 16.23
N VAL A 135 -8.45 -2.38 16.12
CA VAL A 135 -7.94 -3.41 17.02
C VAL A 135 -7.95 -2.92 18.47
N SER A 136 -7.37 -1.75 18.75
CA SER A 136 -7.36 -1.16 20.10
C SER A 136 -8.78 -0.98 20.64
N TYR A 137 -9.68 -0.44 19.82
CA TYR A 137 -11.09 -0.27 20.19
C TYR A 137 -11.76 -1.59 20.60
N LEU A 138 -11.60 -2.65 19.81
CA LEU A 138 -12.19 -3.95 20.17
C LEU A 138 -11.55 -4.57 21.40
N MET A 139 -10.26 -4.36 21.65
CA MET A 139 -9.62 -4.87 22.86
C MET A 139 -10.21 -4.25 24.14
N GLU A 140 -10.62 -2.98 24.06
CA GLU A 140 -11.23 -2.24 25.17
C GLU A 140 -12.73 -2.53 25.31
N GLU A 141 -13.47 -2.54 24.21
CA GLU A 141 -14.94 -2.54 24.21
C GLU A 141 -15.56 -3.94 24.02
N ASP A 142 -14.93 -4.81 23.22
CA ASP A 142 -15.47 -6.14 22.91
C ASP A 142 -14.36 -7.17 22.64
N GLY A 143 -13.79 -7.69 23.72
CA GLY A 143 -12.73 -8.71 23.67
C GLY A 143 -13.14 -10.00 22.95
N ASN A 144 -14.44 -10.30 22.84
CA ASN A 144 -14.91 -11.48 22.10
C ASN A 144 -14.86 -11.23 20.59
N ALA A 145 -15.29 -10.05 20.14
CA ALA A 145 -15.13 -9.62 18.75
C ALA A 145 -13.65 -9.53 18.37
N TYR A 146 -12.79 -8.99 19.24
CA TYR A 146 -11.34 -8.97 19.04
C TYR A 146 -10.78 -10.37 18.77
N LYS A 147 -11.02 -11.33 19.68
CA LYS A 147 -10.54 -12.71 19.53
C LYS A 147 -11.05 -13.37 18.25
N THR A 148 -12.31 -13.12 17.89
CA THR A 148 -12.91 -13.69 16.67
C THR A 148 -12.26 -13.12 15.40
N GLN A 149 -12.13 -11.79 15.31
CA GLN A 149 -11.69 -11.10 14.09
C GLN A 149 -10.17 -11.06 13.93
N PHE A 150 -9.42 -11.02 15.03
CA PHE A 150 -7.97 -10.78 15.04
C PHE A 150 -7.13 -11.93 15.61
N SER A 151 -7.71 -13.13 15.81
CA SER A 151 -6.98 -14.33 16.27
C SER A 151 -5.69 -14.64 15.49
N VAL A 152 -5.65 -14.35 14.18
CA VAL A 152 -4.43 -14.53 13.36
C VAL A 152 -3.34 -13.52 13.73
N HIS A 153 -3.72 -12.27 14.03
CA HIS A 153 -2.79 -11.23 14.45
C HIS A 153 -2.19 -11.58 15.82
N GLU A 154 -3.02 -12.06 16.75
CA GLU A 154 -2.58 -12.52 18.08
C GLU A 154 -1.55 -13.65 17.97
N LYS A 155 -1.80 -14.67 17.12
CA LYS A 155 -0.84 -15.77 16.88
C LYS A 155 0.50 -15.28 16.33
N GLN A 156 0.47 -14.29 15.44
CA GLN A 156 1.69 -13.75 14.83
C GLN A 156 2.43 -12.77 15.73
N HIS A 157 1.70 -11.97 16.51
CA HIS A 157 2.27 -11.13 17.56
C HIS A 157 2.97 -11.99 18.62
N TYR A 158 2.30 -13.06 19.06
CA TYR A 158 2.86 -14.06 19.97
C TYR A 158 4.13 -14.72 19.41
N SER A 159 4.12 -15.09 18.12
CA SER A 159 5.31 -15.64 17.46
C SER A 159 6.48 -14.66 17.37
N ARG A 160 6.24 -13.34 17.45
CA ARG A 160 7.27 -12.30 17.31
C ARG A 160 7.80 -11.82 18.66
N TYR A 161 6.96 -11.73 19.68
CA TYR A 161 7.31 -11.11 20.97
C TYR A 161 7.20 -12.05 22.19
N GLY A 162 6.73 -13.29 22.03
CA GLY A 162 6.55 -14.22 23.16
C GLY A 162 5.34 -13.87 24.03
N ARG A 163 5.13 -14.61 25.13
CA ARG A 163 3.97 -14.50 26.04
C ARG A 163 4.09 -13.35 27.05
N ASP A 164 5.25 -12.71 27.11
CA ASP A 164 5.64 -11.82 28.22
C ASP A 164 5.72 -10.36 27.74
N VAL A 165 4.55 -9.80 27.43
CA VAL A 165 4.27 -8.35 27.55
C VAL A 165 2.86 -8.20 28.10
#